data_AF-A0A1Q3PD12-F1
#
_entry.id   AF-A0A1Q3PD12-F1
#
_cell.length_a   1.000
_cell.length_b   1.000
_cell.length_c   1.000
_cell.angle_alpha   90.00
_cell.angle_beta   90.00
_cell.angle_gamma   90.00
#
_symmetry.space_group_name_H-M   'P 1'
#
loop_
_entity.id
_entity.type
_entity.pdbx_description
1 polymer ?
#
loop_
_entity_poly.entity_id
_entity_poly.type
_entity_poly.pdbx_seq_one_letter_code
_entity_poly.pdbx_strand_id
1 'polypeptide(L)'
;MANKAFSLTELAIVLTIIGIISSSAISAGISQTDSYRYEQTQAKMKMIEEAIVAFVGLNKRLPCPGNAALNIDTSANSSTYGIENFSGTTCTGTQTVNVTANLPAVTPAFTDANIVMGSVPVQSLLLPKEIILDGWGNKFDLVVSRGLSNNTTLPAIDSQESGVIKIKRFTNPGGAVYVTNGAAYAIVSHGPSGAGGYNRSGTRASAGADAKKVENAHTSGGYDEVFVLNIPNNSTTFDDVVRYKTKTQVLFSLGVTLSGNSCNNAYTALSNSNQTNPLNLLCFGTANAATGTINSSADCNVYMLTFSELVRKRCITR
;
A
#
# COMPACT_ATOMS: atom_id res chain seq x y z
N MET A 1 14.64 70.18 -14.80
CA MET A 1 14.66 68.93 -14.00
C MET A 1 15.51 67.93 -14.76
N ALA A 2 16.78 67.76 -14.35
CA ALA A 2 17.69 66.83 -15.02
C ALA A 2 17.36 65.41 -14.56
N ASN A 3 16.72 64.63 -15.44
CA ASN A 3 16.51 63.20 -15.22
C ASN A 3 17.88 62.52 -15.26
N LYS A 4 18.35 62.03 -14.12
CA LYS A 4 19.54 61.18 -14.05
C LYS A 4 19.19 59.87 -14.74
N ALA A 5 19.73 59.65 -15.94
CA ALA A 5 19.65 58.36 -16.61
C ALA A 5 20.56 57.37 -15.85
N PHE A 6 20.02 56.20 -15.50
CA PHE A 6 20.77 55.13 -14.85
C PHE A 6 21.96 54.71 -15.71
N SER A 7 23.13 54.52 -15.09
CA SER A 7 24.33 54.08 -15.80
C SER A 7 24.18 52.65 -16.27
N LEU A 8 24.62 52.36 -17.51
CA LEU A 8 24.70 51.00 -18.07
C LEU A 8 25.51 50.05 -17.17
N THR A 9 26.51 50.56 -16.45
CA THR A 9 27.32 49.77 -15.52
C THR A 9 26.58 49.39 -14.25
N GLU A 10 25.68 50.24 -13.78
CA GLU A 10 24.89 50.01 -12.56
C GLU A 10 23.85 48.91 -12.80
N LEU A 11 23.21 48.93 -13.97
CA LEU A 11 22.26 47.89 -14.37
C LEU A 11 22.96 46.54 -14.65
N ALA A 12 24.19 46.55 -15.17
CA ALA A 12 24.99 45.34 -15.38
C ALA A 12 25.43 44.68 -14.06
N ILE A 13 25.82 45.48 -13.06
CA ILE A 13 26.16 44.96 -11.73
C ILE A 13 24.90 44.37 -11.06
N VAL A 14 23.75 45.04 -11.16
CA VAL A 14 22.47 44.55 -10.62
C VAL A 14 22.08 43.21 -11.24
N LEU A 15 22.17 43.07 -12.58
CA LEU A 15 21.86 41.81 -13.26
C LEU A 15 22.83 40.69 -12.90
N THR A 16 24.10 41.01 -12.68
CA THR A 16 25.11 40.04 -12.25
C THR A 16 24.80 39.51 -10.85
N ILE A 17 24.43 40.40 -9.91
CA ILE A 17 24.05 40.03 -8.55
C ILE A 17 22.77 39.18 -8.56
N ILE A 18 21.76 39.58 -9.33
CA ILE A 18 20.52 38.79 -9.48
C ILE A 18 20.81 37.42 -10.08
N GLY A 19 21.72 37.32 -11.06
CA GLY A 19 22.12 36.04 -11.66
C GLY A 19 22.79 35.08 -10.66
N ILE A 20 23.65 35.60 -9.78
CA ILE A 20 24.33 34.83 -8.74
C ILE A 20 23.36 34.39 -7.64
N ILE A 21 22.40 35.24 -7.27
CA ILE A 21 21.37 34.90 -6.27
C ILE A 21 20.37 33.89 -6.86
N SER A 22 20.03 34.01 -8.13
CA SER A 22 19.08 33.10 -8.81
C SER A 22 19.67 31.70 -9.00
N SER A 23 20.99 31.58 -9.22
CA SER A 23 21.64 30.29 -9.40
C SER A 23 21.69 29.45 -8.12
N SER A 24 21.68 30.08 -6.94
CA SER A 24 21.72 29.40 -5.64
C SER A 24 20.35 29.00 -5.09
N ALA A 25 19.25 29.62 -5.56
CA ALA A 25 17.90 29.31 -5.10
C ALA A 25 17.29 28.04 -5.73
N ILE A 26 17.75 27.62 -6.92
CA ILE A 26 17.14 26.51 -7.68
C ILE A 26 17.44 25.15 -7.05
N SER A 27 18.60 24.96 -6.41
CA SER A 27 19.01 23.67 -5.82
C SER A 27 18.29 23.35 -4.50
N ALA A 28 17.90 24.37 -3.71
CA ALA A 28 17.18 24.19 -2.45
C ALA A 28 15.69 23.80 -2.64
N GLY A 29 15.10 24.09 -3.80
CA GLY A 29 13.69 23.75 -4.08
C GLY A 29 13.43 22.26 -4.35
N ILE A 30 14.45 21.51 -4.79
CA ILE A 30 14.26 20.13 -5.27
C ILE A 30 14.12 19.14 -4.09
N SER A 31 14.92 19.27 -3.03
CA SER A 31 14.84 18.39 -1.84
C SER A 31 13.55 18.60 -1.02
N GLN A 32 13.02 19.83 -0.99
CA GLN A 32 11.72 20.12 -0.38
C GLN A 32 10.57 19.52 -1.21
N THR A 33 10.76 19.40 -2.53
CA THR A 33 9.77 18.81 -3.43
C THR A 33 9.62 17.31 -3.22
N ASP A 34 10.71 16.56 -3.03
CA ASP A 34 10.60 15.10 -2.86
C ASP A 34 9.96 14.72 -1.52
N SER A 35 10.32 15.38 -0.42
CA SER A 35 9.66 15.15 0.88
C SER A 35 8.15 15.45 0.79
N TYR A 36 7.79 16.55 0.11
CA TYR A 36 6.40 16.89 -0.17
C TYR A 36 5.69 15.83 -1.03
N ARG A 37 6.35 15.28 -2.05
CA ARG A 37 5.79 14.20 -2.89
C ARG A 37 5.59 12.90 -2.10
N TYR A 38 6.50 12.56 -1.19
CA TYR A 38 6.30 11.44 -0.26
C TYR A 38 5.09 11.65 0.65
N GLU A 39 4.95 12.84 1.25
CA GLU A 39 3.79 13.18 2.08
C GLU A 39 2.48 13.13 1.29
N GLN A 40 2.45 13.68 0.07
CA GLN A 40 1.30 13.58 -0.83
C GLN A 40 0.95 12.12 -1.16
N THR A 41 1.95 11.29 -1.43
CA THR A 41 1.77 9.86 -1.69
C THR A 41 1.13 9.16 -0.50
N GLN A 42 1.65 9.40 0.71
CA GLN A 42 1.11 8.81 1.94
C GLN A 42 -0.31 9.29 2.26
N ALA A 43 -0.60 10.57 2.05
CA ALA A 43 -1.92 11.15 2.23
C ALA A 43 -2.93 10.53 1.26
N LYS A 44 -2.57 10.39 -0.02
CA LYS A 44 -3.42 9.75 -1.04
C LYS A 44 -3.65 8.27 -0.77
N MET A 45 -2.61 7.52 -0.41
CA MET A 45 -2.78 6.12 -0.01
C MET A 45 -3.73 5.99 1.18
N LYS A 46 -3.66 6.89 2.18
CA LYS A 46 -4.60 6.88 3.31
C LYS A 46 -6.05 7.10 2.85
N MET A 47 -6.30 8.06 1.96
CA MET A 47 -7.64 8.28 1.39
C MET A 47 -8.14 7.04 0.63
N ILE A 48 -7.26 6.37 -0.12
CA ILE A 48 -7.59 5.12 -0.82
C ILE A 48 -7.93 4.01 0.18
N GLU A 49 -7.16 3.85 1.26
CA GLU A 49 -7.46 2.86 2.30
C GLU A 49 -8.82 3.10 2.96
N GLU A 50 -9.16 4.35 3.27
CA GLU A 50 -10.46 4.71 3.84
C GLU A 50 -11.61 4.39 2.88
N ALA A 51 -11.43 4.66 1.59
CA ALA A 51 -12.41 4.31 0.57
C ALA A 51 -12.55 2.80 0.37
N ILE A 52 -11.45 2.03 0.40
CA ILE A 52 -11.49 0.57 0.35
C ILE A 52 -12.27 0.01 1.54
N VAL A 53 -12.02 0.53 2.74
CA VAL A 53 -12.76 0.13 3.95
C VAL A 53 -14.25 0.44 3.79
N ALA A 54 -14.62 1.64 3.34
CA ALA A 54 -16.02 2.00 3.10
C ALA A 54 -16.68 1.09 2.04
N PHE A 55 -15.97 0.81 0.95
CA PHE A 55 -16.41 -0.11 -0.09
C PHE A 55 -16.70 -1.50 0.48
N VAL A 56 -15.81 -2.02 1.33
CA VAL A 56 -15.98 -3.32 2.01
C VAL A 56 -17.22 -3.31 2.92
N GLY A 57 -17.49 -2.19 3.60
CA GLY A 57 -18.67 -2.04 4.45
C GLY A 57 -19.99 -2.23 3.67
N LEU A 58 -20.04 -1.72 2.43
CA LEU A 58 -21.21 -1.76 1.56
C LEU A 58 -21.31 -3.07 0.76
N ASN A 59 -20.20 -3.50 0.17
CA ASN A 59 -20.17 -4.60 -0.81
C ASN A 59 -19.74 -5.94 -0.20
N LYS A 60 -19.28 -5.95 1.06
CA LYS A 60 -18.86 -7.15 1.79
C LYS A 60 -17.77 -7.97 1.09
N ARG A 61 -16.96 -7.30 0.27
CA ARG A 61 -15.79 -7.82 -0.45
C ARG A 61 -14.79 -6.69 -0.68
N LEU A 62 -13.55 -7.03 -0.98
CA LEU A 62 -12.58 -6.07 -1.50
C LEU A 62 -12.94 -5.64 -2.93
N PRO A 63 -12.62 -4.39 -3.31
CA PRO A 63 -12.80 -3.94 -4.69
C PRO A 63 -11.81 -4.66 -5.61
N CYS A 64 -12.25 -5.04 -6.81
CA CYS A 64 -11.33 -5.60 -7.80
C CYS A 64 -10.45 -4.47 -8.36
N PRO A 65 -9.16 -4.71 -8.65
CA PRO A 65 -8.34 -3.71 -9.30
C PRO A 65 -8.94 -3.30 -10.66
N GLY A 66 -8.79 -2.02 -10.99
CA GLY A 66 -9.16 -1.46 -12.28
C GLY A 66 -8.05 -1.59 -13.32
N ASN A 67 -8.33 -1.06 -14.52
CA ASN A 67 -7.40 -1.13 -15.64
C ASN A 67 -6.34 0.01 -15.60
N ALA A 68 -5.09 -0.32 -15.29
CA ALA A 68 -3.99 0.65 -15.21
C ALA A 68 -3.51 1.21 -16.57
N ALA A 69 -3.88 0.58 -17.69
CA ALA A 69 -3.46 0.99 -19.04
C ALA A 69 -4.38 2.07 -19.63
N LEU A 70 -5.50 2.39 -18.99
CA LEU A 70 -6.39 3.46 -19.43
C LEU A 70 -5.79 4.84 -19.15
N ASN A 71 -5.73 5.69 -20.16
CA ASN A 71 -5.23 7.06 -20.02
C ASN A 71 -6.24 7.92 -19.22
N ILE A 72 -5.78 8.63 -18.19
CA ILE A 72 -6.65 9.43 -17.31
C ILE A 72 -7.39 10.53 -18.09
N ASP A 73 -6.72 11.18 -19.05
CA ASP A 73 -7.26 12.38 -19.70
C ASP A 73 -8.20 12.02 -20.85
N THR A 74 -7.87 11.00 -21.63
CA THR A 74 -8.69 10.57 -22.77
C THR A 74 -9.75 9.54 -22.40
N SER A 75 -9.56 8.81 -21.30
CA SER A 75 -10.53 7.82 -20.81
C SER A 75 -11.39 8.33 -19.65
N ALA A 76 -11.22 9.58 -19.19
CA ALA A 76 -12.00 10.14 -18.08
C ALA A 76 -13.54 10.04 -18.25
N ASN A 77 -14.00 10.06 -19.50
CA ASN A 77 -15.41 9.95 -19.85
C ASN A 77 -15.77 8.55 -20.39
N SER A 78 -14.85 7.59 -20.38
CA SER A 78 -15.17 6.21 -20.71
C SER A 78 -15.92 5.58 -19.53
N SER A 79 -16.90 4.75 -19.83
CA SER A 79 -17.59 3.92 -18.84
C SER A 79 -16.70 2.81 -18.24
N THR A 80 -15.38 2.91 -18.40
CA THR A 80 -14.41 1.86 -18.06
C THR A 80 -13.25 2.38 -17.21
N TYR A 81 -13.02 3.70 -17.17
CA TYR A 81 -11.93 4.28 -16.39
C TYR A 81 -12.27 4.36 -14.90
N GLY A 82 -11.35 3.90 -14.05
CA GLY A 82 -11.54 3.95 -12.60
C GLY A 82 -12.61 3.00 -12.07
N ILE A 83 -13.16 2.11 -12.90
CA ILE A 83 -14.10 1.08 -12.47
C ILE A 83 -13.35 -0.21 -12.14
N GLU A 84 -13.77 -0.88 -11.08
CA GLU A 84 -13.26 -2.19 -10.70
C GLU A 84 -13.54 -3.24 -11.79
N ASN A 85 -12.60 -4.16 -11.98
CA ASN A 85 -12.78 -5.27 -12.91
C ASN A 85 -13.50 -6.46 -12.24
N PHE A 86 -14.81 -6.30 -12.02
CA PHE A 86 -15.65 -7.29 -11.35
C PHE A 86 -16.71 -7.84 -12.30
N SER A 87 -16.77 -9.16 -12.48
CA SER A 87 -17.74 -9.82 -13.36
C SER A 87 -18.98 -10.33 -12.63
N GLY A 88 -19.39 -9.66 -11.55
CA GLY A 88 -20.58 -10.01 -10.74
C GLY A 88 -20.35 -11.08 -9.67
N THR A 89 -19.50 -12.07 -9.93
CA THR A 89 -19.15 -13.13 -8.96
C THR A 89 -17.67 -13.26 -8.70
N THR A 90 -16.82 -12.83 -9.63
CA THR A 90 -15.37 -12.96 -9.50
C THR A 90 -14.66 -11.66 -9.84
N CYS A 91 -13.56 -11.41 -9.14
CA CYS A 91 -12.58 -10.44 -9.60
C CYS A 91 -11.80 -11.07 -10.75
N THR A 92 -12.17 -10.68 -11.96
CA THR A 92 -11.46 -11.07 -13.16
C THR A 92 -10.27 -10.13 -13.33
N GLY A 93 -9.09 -10.66 -13.64
CA GLY A 93 -8.05 -9.79 -14.21
C GLY A 93 -8.30 -9.49 -15.68
N THR A 94 -9.15 -10.27 -16.33
CA THR A 94 -9.62 -10.01 -17.69
C THR A 94 -10.83 -9.09 -17.64
N GLN A 95 -10.71 -7.86 -18.15
CA GLN A 95 -11.87 -6.99 -18.34
C GLN A 95 -12.70 -7.54 -19.49
N THR A 96 -13.68 -8.41 -19.22
CA THR A 96 -14.74 -8.72 -20.18
C THR A 96 -15.76 -7.59 -20.13
N VAL A 97 -15.39 -6.42 -20.63
CA VAL A 97 -16.42 -5.49 -21.12
C VAL A 97 -16.96 -6.11 -22.39
N ASN A 98 -18.27 -6.27 -22.49
CA ASN A 98 -18.96 -6.61 -23.74
C ASN A 98 -18.80 -5.46 -24.75
N VAL A 99 -17.58 -5.24 -25.23
CA VAL A 99 -17.29 -4.40 -26.40
C VAL A 99 -17.06 -5.36 -27.53
N THR A 100 -17.97 -5.36 -28.49
CA THR A 100 -17.85 -6.04 -29.79
C THR A 100 -16.79 -5.35 -30.64
N ALA A 101 -15.54 -5.34 -30.16
CA ALA A 101 -14.37 -4.92 -30.88
C ALA A 101 -13.22 -5.78 -30.38
N ASN A 102 -12.49 -6.33 -31.34
CA ASN A 102 -11.28 -7.11 -31.18
C ASN A 102 -10.24 -6.29 -30.38
N LEU A 103 -10.33 -6.28 -29.05
CA LEU A 103 -9.37 -5.69 -28.15
C LEU A 103 -8.43 -6.82 -27.67
N PRO A 104 -7.12 -6.64 -27.75
CA PRO A 104 -6.16 -7.68 -27.39
C PRO A 104 -6.38 -8.13 -25.94
N ALA A 105 -6.28 -9.44 -25.73
CA ALA A 105 -6.48 -10.11 -24.46
C ALA A 105 -5.69 -9.43 -23.33
N VAL A 106 -6.44 -8.82 -22.41
CA VAL A 106 -6.08 -8.32 -21.08
C VAL A 106 -4.88 -7.39 -20.99
N THR A 107 -5.12 -6.11 -20.77
CA THR A 107 -4.13 -5.21 -20.16
C THR A 107 -4.82 -4.24 -19.19
N PRO A 108 -4.37 -4.09 -17.92
CA PRO A 108 -3.25 -4.73 -17.25
C PRO A 108 -3.57 -5.29 -15.86
N ALA A 109 -4.78 -5.82 -15.62
CA ALA A 109 -4.95 -6.55 -14.37
C ALA A 109 -4.23 -7.90 -14.46
N PHE A 110 -3.20 -8.05 -13.64
CA PHE A 110 -2.35 -9.22 -13.55
C PHE A 110 -2.99 -10.28 -12.66
N THR A 111 -2.91 -11.55 -13.07
CA THR A 111 -3.60 -12.64 -12.36
C THR A 111 -2.67 -13.77 -12.03
N ASP A 112 -2.62 -14.11 -10.75
CA ASP A 112 -2.23 -15.42 -10.23
C ASP A 112 -3.50 -16.21 -9.84
N ALA A 113 -3.45 -17.47 -9.43
CA ALA A 113 -4.58 -18.16 -8.83
C ALA A 113 -5.10 -17.45 -7.55
N ASN A 114 -4.19 -16.82 -6.78
CA ASN A 114 -4.47 -16.36 -5.43
C ASN A 114 -4.64 -14.83 -5.31
N ILE A 115 -4.03 -14.05 -6.20
CA ILE A 115 -4.10 -12.58 -6.18
C ILE A 115 -4.58 -11.99 -7.52
N VAL A 116 -5.02 -10.73 -7.46
CA VAL A 116 -5.25 -9.87 -8.63
C VAL A 116 -4.57 -8.53 -8.35
N MET A 117 -3.80 -8.03 -9.31
CA MET A 117 -3.17 -6.71 -9.25
C MET A 117 -3.64 -5.86 -10.43
N GLY A 118 -3.77 -4.54 -10.24
CA GLY A 118 -4.11 -3.57 -11.29
C GLY A 118 -4.12 -2.17 -10.68
N SER A 119 -4.71 -1.18 -11.33
CA SER A 119 -4.77 0.17 -10.73
C SER A 119 -5.89 0.30 -9.70
N VAL A 120 -5.78 1.26 -8.78
CA VAL A 120 -6.87 1.62 -7.87
C VAL A 120 -8.14 2.03 -8.64
N PRO A 121 -9.32 1.39 -8.39
CA PRO A 121 -10.56 1.69 -9.09
C PRO A 121 -11.25 2.93 -8.48
N VAL A 122 -10.69 4.11 -8.75
CA VAL A 122 -11.10 5.39 -8.14
C VAL A 122 -12.60 5.70 -8.30
N GLN A 123 -13.22 5.40 -9.43
CA GLN A 123 -14.65 5.64 -9.64
C GLN A 123 -15.52 4.68 -8.81
N SER A 124 -15.18 3.38 -8.77
CA SER A 124 -15.88 2.42 -7.89
C SER A 124 -15.68 2.73 -6.41
N LEU A 125 -14.58 3.39 -6.06
CA LEU A 125 -14.29 3.88 -4.72
C LEU A 125 -14.86 5.27 -4.41
N LEU A 126 -15.56 5.90 -5.37
CA LEU A 126 -16.12 7.26 -5.24
C LEU A 126 -15.05 8.32 -4.92
N LEU A 127 -13.84 8.13 -5.45
CA LEU A 127 -12.70 9.03 -5.32
C LEU A 127 -12.52 9.88 -6.58
N PRO A 128 -12.00 11.12 -6.45
CA PRO A 128 -11.54 11.90 -7.59
C PRO A 128 -10.48 11.16 -8.39
N LYS A 129 -10.50 11.29 -9.73
CA LYS A 129 -9.62 10.55 -10.63
C LYS A 129 -8.13 10.80 -10.36
N GLU A 130 -7.76 11.98 -9.88
CA GLU A 130 -6.39 12.39 -9.59
C GLU A 130 -5.78 11.67 -8.38
N ILE A 131 -6.62 11.07 -7.52
CA ILE A 131 -6.15 10.30 -6.35
C ILE A 131 -5.42 9.03 -6.78
N ILE A 132 -5.66 8.53 -8.00
CA ILE A 132 -4.96 7.35 -8.53
C ILE A 132 -3.45 7.57 -8.66
N LEU A 133 -2.98 8.82 -8.73
CA LEU A 133 -1.56 9.15 -8.97
C LEU A 133 -0.81 9.40 -7.66
N ASP A 134 0.38 8.83 -7.54
CA ASP A 134 1.36 9.16 -6.49
C ASP A 134 1.91 10.59 -6.63
N GLY A 135 2.89 10.96 -5.79
CA GLY A 135 3.53 12.27 -5.81
C GLY A 135 4.38 12.53 -7.06
N TRP A 136 4.73 11.50 -7.83
CA TRP A 136 5.59 11.59 -9.01
C TRP A 136 4.81 11.40 -10.33
N GLY A 137 3.51 11.11 -10.25
CA GLY A 137 2.62 10.97 -11.41
C GLY A 137 2.48 9.55 -11.94
N ASN A 138 2.89 8.54 -11.17
CA ASN A 138 2.61 7.14 -11.45
C ASN A 138 1.31 6.73 -10.76
N LYS A 139 0.57 5.79 -11.35
CA LYS A 139 -0.63 5.23 -10.76
C LYS A 139 -0.27 4.32 -9.59
N PHE A 140 -1.08 4.36 -8.55
CA PHE A 140 -1.08 3.34 -7.50
C PHE A 140 -1.61 2.02 -8.06
N ASP A 141 -0.85 0.96 -7.81
CA ASP A 141 -1.34 -0.39 -8.01
C ASP A 141 -2.06 -0.87 -6.74
N LEU A 142 -3.25 -1.42 -6.94
CA LEU A 142 -4.01 -2.15 -5.96
C LEU A 142 -3.84 -3.65 -6.22
N VAL A 143 -3.43 -4.36 -5.18
CA VAL A 143 -3.30 -5.81 -5.16
C VAL A 143 -4.29 -6.35 -4.14
N VAL A 144 -5.07 -7.34 -4.51
CA VAL A 144 -6.05 -7.96 -3.61
C VAL A 144 -5.93 -9.46 -3.58
N SER A 145 -6.18 -10.04 -2.42
CA SER A 145 -6.38 -11.48 -2.26
C SER A 145 -7.68 -11.85 -2.94
N ARG A 146 -7.62 -12.75 -3.93
CA ARG A 146 -8.77 -13.07 -4.78
C ARG A 146 -9.95 -13.64 -3.99
N GLY A 147 -9.67 -14.53 -3.03
CA GLY A 147 -10.71 -15.09 -2.15
C GLY A 147 -11.49 -14.03 -1.36
N LEU A 148 -10.87 -12.88 -1.06
CA LEU A 148 -11.49 -11.76 -0.34
C LEU A 148 -12.22 -10.75 -1.24
N SER A 149 -12.08 -10.90 -2.56
CA SER A 149 -12.59 -9.96 -3.55
C SER A 149 -13.69 -10.57 -4.43
N ASN A 150 -13.75 -11.90 -4.51
CA ASN A 150 -14.86 -12.60 -5.16
C ASN A 150 -16.16 -12.44 -4.36
N ASN A 151 -17.30 -12.62 -5.04
CA ASN A 151 -18.62 -12.67 -4.43
C ASN A 151 -19.29 -13.97 -4.84
N THR A 152 -18.95 -15.06 -4.16
CA THR A 152 -19.54 -16.37 -4.39
C THR A 152 -20.76 -16.55 -3.48
N THR A 153 -21.07 -17.78 -3.05
CA THR A 153 -22.30 -18.13 -2.31
C THR A 153 -22.48 -17.37 -0.98
N LEU A 154 -21.40 -16.82 -0.42
CA LEU A 154 -21.40 -15.91 0.73
C LEU A 154 -20.51 -14.70 0.41
N PRO A 155 -20.80 -13.52 0.97
CA PRO A 155 -19.89 -12.40 0.83
C PRO A 155 -18.49 -12.74 1.37
N ALA A 156 -17.45 -12.45 0.59
CA ALA A 156 -16.08 -12.89 0.86
C ALA A 156 -15.51 -12.42 2.21
N ILE A 157 -16.01 -11.31 2.74
CA ILE A 157 -15.56 -10.79 4.04
C ILE A 157 -16.19 -11.57 5.20
N ASP A 158 -17.34 -12.20 4.99
CA ASP A 158 -18.06 -13.01 5.97
C ASP A 158 -17.70 -14.51 5.89
N SER A 159 -16.88 -14.90 4.91
CA SER A 159 -16.39 -16.29 4.76
C SER A 159 -15.13 -16.57 5.59
N GLN A 160 -14.64 -17.82 5.56
CA GLN A 160 -13.36 -18.21 6.18
C GLN A 160 -12.13 -17.83 5.35
N GLU A 161 -12.34 -17.21 4.18
CA GLU A 161 -11.24 -16.76 3.32
C GLU A 161 -10.33 -15.78 4.07
N SER A 162 -9.03 -15.91 3.85
CA SER A 162 -7.99 -15.10 4.49
C SER A 162 -7.18 -14.34 3.45
N GLY A 163 -6.42 -13.34 3.90
CA GLY A 163 -5.43 -12.71 3.05
C GLY A 163 -4.32 -13.70 2.72
N VAL A 164 -3.75 -13.59 1.52
CA VAL A 164 -2.63 -14.44 1.03
C VAL A 164 -1.39 -13.65 0.65
N ILE A 165 -1.50 -12.31 0.62
CA ILE A 165 -0.41 -11.42 0.22
C ILE A 165 0.67 -11.40 1.31
N LYS A 166 1.91 -11.62 0.89
CA LYS A 166 3.11 -11.68 1.70
C LYS A 166 3.92 -10.40 1.55
N ILE A 167 4.17 -9.72 2.65
CA ILE A 167 4.97 -8.49 2.67
C ILE A 167 6.32 -8.78 3.30
N LYS A 168 7.38 -8.72 2.52
CA LYS A 168 8.77 -8.89 2.96
C LYS A 168 9.39 -7.53 3.29
N ARG A 169 10.20 -7.52 4.34
CA ARG A 169 11.08 -6.41 4.69
C ARG A 169 12.50 -6.91 4.78
N PHE A 170 13.43 -6.19 4.16
CA PHE A 170 14.85 -6.49 4.27
C PHE A 170 15.46 -5.93 5.56
N THR A 171 16.22 -6.75 6.28
CA THR A 171 16.96 -6.41 7.48
C THR A 171 18.45 -6.30 7.16
N ASN A 172 19.20 -5.54 7.97
CA ASN A 172 20.66 -5.54 7.89
C ASN A 172 21.25 -6.59 8.85
N PRO A 173 22.30 -7.34 8.43
CA PRO A 173 22.92 -7.36 7.11
C PRO A 173 22.28 -8.42 6.18
N GLY A 174 21.47 -7.97 5.21
CA GLY A 174 21.06 -8.79 4.05
C GLY A 174 19.95 -9.84 4.28
N GLY A 175 19.33 -9.91 5.45
CA GLY A 175 18.20 -10.81 5.71
C GLY A 175 16.87 -10.29 5.14
N ALA A 176 15.87 -11.16 5.02
CA ALA A 176 14.49 -10.77 4.74
C ALA A 176 13.54 -11.39 5.78
N VAL A 177 12.63 -10.60 6.32
CA VAL A 177 11.61 -11.03 7.28
C VAL A 177 10.25 -10.71 6.71
N TYR A 178 9.32 -11.67 6.80
CA TYR A 178 7.93 -11.40 6.48
C TYR A 178 7.30 -10.55 7.58
N VAL A 179 6.84 -9.36 7.22
CA VAL A 179 6.04 -8.50 8.11
C VAL A 179 4.63 -9.06 8.24
N THR A 180 4.12 -9.67 7.16
CA THR A 180 2.89 -10.45 7.15
C THR A 180 2.89 -11.46 6.00
N ASN A 181 2.15 -12.55 6.16
CA ASN A 181 1.87 -13.55 5.12
C ASN A 181 0.37 -13.64 4.78
N GLY A 182 -0.42 -12.66 5.23
CA GLY A 182 -1.87 -12.70 5.12
C GLY A 182 -2.50 -11.32 4.96
N ALA A 183 -1.83 -10.43 4.20
CA ALA A 183 -2.45 -9.18 3.81
C ALA A 183 -3.64 -9.47 2.88
N ALA A 184 -4.75 -8.77 3.15
CA ALA A 184 -5.97 -8.85 2.36
C ALA A 184 -5.82 -8.05 1.07
N TYR A 185 -5.24 -6.85 1.16
CA TYR A 185 -4.82 -6.05 0.03
C TYR A 185 -3.47 -5.37 0.30
N ALA A 186 -2.82 -4.94 -0.77
CA ALA A 186 -1.68 -4.02 -0.76
C ALA A 186 -1.89 -2.89 -1.79
N ILE A 187 -1.39 -1.70 -1.48
CA ILE A 187 -1.33 -0.54 -2.36
C ILE A 187 0.16 -0.26 -2.59
N VAL A 188 0.57 -0.20 -3.84
CA VAL A 188 1.96 0.00 -4.25
C VAL A 188 2.08 1.32 -5.00
N SER A 189 3.06 2.12 -4.60
CA SER A 189 3.58 3.26 -5.36
C SER A 189 4.97 2.91 -5.84
N HIS A 190 5.23 3.08 -7.13
CA HIS A 190 6.54 2.83 -7.76
C HIS A 190 7.52 4.00 -7.61
N GLY A 191 7.11 5.04 -6.89
CA GLY A 191 8.01 6.09 -6.40
C GLY A 191 8.59 6.98 -7.50
N PRO A 192 9.65 7.76 -7.18
CA PRO A 192 10.36 8.63 -8.12
C PRO A 192 10.76 8.00 -9.45
N SER A 193 11.20 6.74 -9.43
CA SER A 193 11.66 6.03 -10.62
C SER A 193 10.50 5.53 -11.49
N GLY A 194 9.32 5.33 -10.90
CA GLY A 194 8.16 4.76 -11.55
C GLY A 194 8.37 3.35 -12.08
N ALA A 195 9.43 2.65 -11.67
CA ALA A 195 9.89 1.42 -12.29
C ALA A 195 8.82 0.31 -12.20
N GLY A 196 8.27 -0.12 -13.33
CA GLY A 196 7.18 -1.10 -13.38
C GLY A 196 5.77 -0.53 -13.17
N GLY A 197 5.66 0.74 -12.80
CA GLY A 197 4.39 1.45 -12.65
C GLY A 197 3.82 1.96 -13.97
N TYR A 198 2.51 2.22 -13.95
CA TYR A 198 1.79 2.87 -15.06
C TYR A 198 1.74 4.38 -14.84
N ASN A 199 2.10 5.18 -15.85
CA ASN A 199 1.95 6.62 -15.77
C ASN A 199 0.49 7.07 -16.06
N ARG A 200 0.24 8.38 -15.96
CA ARG A 200 -1.03 9.02 -16.32
C ARG A 200 -1.58 8.58 -17.69
N SER A 201 -0.72 8.41 -18.68
CA SER A 201 -1.11 8.02 -20.03
C SER A 201 -1.44 6.53 -20.17
N GLY A 202 -1.27 5.73 -19.12
CA GLY A 202 -1.45 4.29 -19.17
C GLY A 202 -0.27 3.54 -19.80
N THR A 203 0.89 4.20 -19.91
CA THR A 203 2.14 3.56 -20.34
C THR A 203 2.88 3.03 -19.13
N ARG A 204 3.33 1.78 -19.22
CA ARG A 204 4.11 1.14 -18.17
C ARG A 204 5.60 1.41 -18.33
N ALA A 205 6.27 1.82 -17.26
CA ALA A 205 7.73 1.94 -17.26
C ALA A 205 8.40 0.57 -17.11
N SER A 206 9.64 0.45 -17.59
CA SER A 206 10.47 -0.72 -17.32
C SER A 206 10.76 -0.84 -15.82
N ALA A 207 10.71 -2.06 -15.26
CA ALA A 207 11.06 -2.31 -13.86
C ALA A 207 12.57 -2.26 -13.59
N GLY A 208 13.40 -2.21 -14.64
CA GLY A 208 14.85 -2.21 -14.52
C GLY A 208 15.40 -3.55 -14.02
N ALA A 209 16.54 -3.49 -13.33
CA ALA A 209 17.26 -4.68 -12.84
C ALA A 209 17.29 -4.78 -11.29
N ASP A 210 16.75 -3.81 -10.57
CA ASP A 210 16.65 -3.89 -9.11
C ASP A 210 15.62 -4.95 -8.76
N ALA A 211 16.09 -6.08 -8.20
CA ALA A 211 15.25 -7.24 -7.92
C ALA A 211 14.05 -6.91 -7.02
N LYS A 212 14.17 -5.91 -6.13
CA LYS A 212 13.07 -5.53 -5.24
C LYS A 212 11.97 -4.77 -5.98
N LYS A 213 12.34 -3.92 -6.94
CA LYS A 213 11.36 -3.24 -7.81
C LYS A 213 10.73 -4.19 -8.80
N VAL A 214 11.54 -5.09 -9.36
CA VAL A 214 11.09 -6.16 -10.25
C VAL A 214 10.05 -7.06 -9.56
N GLU A 215 10.23 -7.34 -8.26
CA GLU A 215 9.24 -8.05 -7.44
C GLU A 215 7.93 -7.25 -7.36
N ASN A 216 7.97 -6.01 -6.88
CA ASN A 216 6.75 -5.18 -6.73
C ASN A 216 6.04 -4.90 -8.06
N ALA A 217 6.79 -4.88 -9.15
CA ALA A 217 6.29 -4.74 -10.50
C ALA A 217 5.82 -6.08 -11.11
N HIS A 218 6.13 -7.22 -10.49
CA HIS A 218 5.92 -8.57 -11.02
C HIS A 218 6.32 -8.74 -12.49
N THR A 219 7.51 -8.24 -12.86
CA THR A 219 7.98 -8.28 -14.26
C THR A 219 8.82 -9.50 -14.61
N SER A 220 9.18 -10.32 -13.64
CA SER A 220 9.92 -11.57 -13.85
C SER A 220 9.56 -12.59 -12.80
N GLY A 221 9.63 -13.88 -13.14
CA GLY A 221 9.38 -14.97 -12.18
C GLY A 221 7.91 -15.40 -12.03
N GLY A 222 6.99 -14.73 -12.73
CA GLY A 222 5.55 -14.96 -12.61
C GLY A 222 4.89 -13.99 -11.62
N TYR A 223 3.56 -13.94 -11.64
CA TYR A 223 2.79 -13.22 -10.61
C TYR A 223 2.72 -14.12 -9.38
N ASP A 224 3.27 -13.67 -8.25
CA ASP A 224 3.21 -14.37 -6.98
C ASP A 224 2.63 -13.44 -5.90
N GLU A 225 2.44 -13.93 -4.68
CA GLU A 225 1.81 -13.11 -3.63
C GLU A 225 2.81 -12.23 -2.87
N VAL A 226 4.04 -12.05 -3.37
CA VAL A 226 5.12 -11.41 -2.61
C VAL A 226 5.35 -9.97 -3.02
N PHE A 227 5.42 -9.09 -2.02
CA PHE A 227 5.77 -7.68 -2.19
C PHE A 227 6.86 -7.27 -1.20
N VAL A 228 7.68 -6.30 -1.61
CA VAL A 228 8.78 -5.77 -0.82
C VAL A 228 8.41 -4.40 -0.26
N LEU A 229 8.54 -4.26 1.06
CA LEU A 229 8.52 -3.01 1.78
C LEU A 229 9.94 -2.64 2.23
N ASN A 230 10.32 -1.37 2.07
CA ASN A 230 11.59 -0.87 2.59
C ASN A 230 11.41 -0.05 3.88
N ILE A 231 12.47 -0.02 4.69
CA ILE A 231 12.71 1.01 5.71
C ILE A 231 13.73 1.98 5.10
N PRO A 232 13.60 3.32 5.28
CA PRO A 232 14.40 4.36 4.60
C PRO A 232 15.94 4.23 4.61
N ASN A 233 16.53 3.23 5.25
CA ASN A 233 17.96 3.17 5.57
C ASN A 233 18.74 2.11 4.77
N ASN A 234 18.10 1.31 3.90
CA ASN A 234 18.70 0.08 3.34
C ASN A 234 18.83 0.02 1.81
N SER A 235 18.47 1.07 1.07
CA SER A 235 18.85 1.21 -0.34
C SER A 235 18.55 2.62 -0.84
N THR A 236 19.52 3.28 -1.47
CA THR A 236 19.30 4.54 -2.22
C THR A 236 18.59 4.28 -3.55
N THR A 237 18.48 3.03 -4.00
CA THR A 237 17.87 2.68 -5.28
C THR A 237 16.40 2.29 -5.15
N PHE A 238 15.98 1.72 -4.01
CA PHE A 238 14.61 1.26 -3.81
C PHE A 238 13.73 2.35 -3.22
N ASP A 239 12.76 2.78 -4.00
CA ASP A 239 11.94 3.96 -3.76
C ASP A 239 10.44 3.67 -3.77
N ASP A 240 10.06 2.40 -3.95
CA ASP A 240 8.67 1.97 -3.87
C ASP A 240 8.15 2.10 -2.44
N VAL A 241 6.86 2.42 -2.34
CA VAL A 241 6.12 2.49 -1.09
C VAL A 241 5.00 1.47 -1.16
N VAL A 242 4.94 0.59 -0.16
CA VAL A 242 3.88 -0.42 -0.03
C VAL A 242 3.09 -0.17 1.25
N ARG A 243 1.75 -0.11 1.15
CA ARG A 243 0.84 -0.12 2.30
C ARG A 243 -0.11 -1.29 2.18
N TYR A 244 -0.47 -1.89 3.30
CA TYR A 244 -1.30 -3.09 3.28
C TYR A 244 -2.17 -3.16 4.53
N LYS A 245 -3.24 -3.93 4.45
CA LYS A 245 -4.02 -4.35 5.63
C LYS A 245 -4.39 -5.82 5.52
N THR A 246 -4.43 -6.50 6.66
CA THR A 246 -5.03 -7.83 6.78
C THR A 246 -6.56 -7.75 6.84
N LYS A 247 -7.26 -8.86 6.59
CA LYS A 247 -8.73 -8.93 6.68
C LYS A 247 -9.24 -8.37 8.01
N THR A 248 -8.59 -8.79 9.09
CA THR A 248 -8.89 -8.37 10.46
C THR A 248 -8.72 -6.85 10.64
N GLN A 249 -7.65 -6.25 10.10
CA GLN A 249 -7.44 -4.80 10.16
C GLN A 249 -8.50 -4.01 9.35
N VAL A 250 -8.98 -4.57 8.23
CA VAL A 250 -10.09 -3.98 7.46
C VAL A 250 -11.39 -4.03 8.27
N LEU A 251 -11.75 -5.19 8.82
CA LEU A 251 -12.92 -5.37 9.69
C LEU A 251 -12.89 -4.44 10.91
N PHE A 252 -11.71 -4.27 11.53
CA PHE A 252 -11.54 -3.34 12.63
C PHE A 252 -11.70 -1.88 12.24
N SER A 253 -11.37 -1.53 11.00
CA SER A 253 -11.58 -0.19 10.46
C SER A 253 -13.07 0.08 10.22
N LEU A 254 -13.88 -0.96 9.99
CA LEU A 254 -15.34 -0.90 9.92
C LEU A 254 -16.04 -0.86 11.29
N GLY A 255 -15.28 -0.91 12.40
CA GLY A 255 -15.86 -0.99 13.74
C GLY A 255 -16.43 -2.36 14.09
N VAL A 256 -16.16 -3.40 13.29
CA VAL A 256 -16.55 -4.78 13.62
C VAL A 256 -15.74 -5.21 14.84
N THR A 257 -16.44 -5.43 15.95
CA THR A 257 -15.89 -6.04 17.14
C THR A 257 -15.86 -7.56 16.98
N LEU A 258 -14.78 -8.17 17.43
CA LEU A 258 -14.70 -9.62 17.51
C LEU A 258 -15.70 -10.12 18.58
N SER A 259 -16.55 -11.07 18.20
CA SER A 259 -17.39 -11.82 19.11
C SER A 259 -17.09 -13.31 18.94
N GLY A 260 -16.86 -14.04 20.04
CA GLY A 260 -16.68 -15.50 20.03
C GLY A 260 -15.27 -15.98 20.39
N ASN A 261 -14.89 -17.15 19.86
CA ASN A 261 -13.71 -17.91 20.29
C ASN A 261 -12.39 -17.13 20.20
N SER A 262 -12.22 -16.24 19.21
CA SER A 262 -11.01 -15.42 19.10
C SER A 262 -10.86 -14.45 20.27
N CYS A 263 -11.96 -13.85 20.73
CA CYS A 263 -11.95 -13.03 21.94
C CYS A 263 -11.77 -13.87 23.19
N ASN A 264 -12.42 -15.04 23.27
CA ASN A 264 -12.20 -15.95 24.39
C ASN A 264 -10.72 -16.37 24.48
N ASN A 265 -10.10 -16.71 23.35
CA ASN A 265 -8.69 -17.08 23.28
C ASN A 265 -7.79 -15.89 23.65
N ALA A 266 -8.10 -14.67 23.19
CA ALA A 266 -7.34 -13.47 23.54
C ALA A 266 -7.47 -13.10 25.03
N TYR A 267 -8.68 -13.15 25.59
CA TYR A 267 -8.90 -12.97 27.03
C TYR A 267 -8.19 -14.05 27.85
N THR A 268 -8.26 -15.31 27.40
CA THR A 268 -7.58 -16.44 28.04
C THR A 268 -6.06 -16.28 27.99
N ALA A 269 -5.51 -15.79 26.87
CA ALA A 269 -4.10 -15.50 26.73
C ALA A 269 -3.65 -14.31 27.62
N LEU A 270 -4.53 -13.34 27.88
CA LEU A 270 -4.25 -12.26 28.85
C LEU A 270 -4.33 -12.75 30.31
N SER A 271 -5.22 -13.70 30.62
CA SER A 271 -5.45 -14.17 32.00
C SER A 271 -4.51 -15.31 32.41
N ASN A 272 -3.93 -16.05 31.46
CA ASN A 272 -3.08 -17.21 31.75
C ASN A 272 -1.63 -16.80 32.00
N SER A 273 -1.18 -16.93 33.24
CA SER A 273 0.23 -16.75 33.67
C SER A 273 1.12 -17.97 33.39
N ASN A 274 0.63 -18.99 32.67
CA ASN A 274 1.37 -20.22 32.40
C ASN A 274 2.52 -19.98 31.42
N GLN A 275 3.71 -20.55 31.67
CA GLN A 275 4.93 -20.37 30.85
C GLN A 275 4.80 -20.90 29.42
N THR A 276 3.78 -21.74 29.14
CA THR A 276 3.46 -22.24 27.79
C THR A 276 2.55 -21.32 26.98
N ASN A 277 2.04 -20.24 27.59
CA ASN A 277 1.26 -19.24 26.88
C ASN A 277 2.17 -18.49 25.90
N PRO A 278 1.82 -18.39 24.60
CA PRO A 278 2.67 -17.75 23.60
C PRO A 278 2.97 -16.27 23.91
N LEU A 279 2.06 -15.54 24.58
CA LEU A 279 2.34 -14.16 25.03
C LEU A 279 3.40 -14.13 26.14
N ASN A 280 3.37 -15.13 27.02
CA ASN A 280 4.34 -15.31 28.10
C ASN A 280 5.70 -15.72 27.52
N LEU A 281 5.71 -16.60 26.50
CA LEU A 281 6.91 -17.04 25.81
C LEU A 281 7.63 -15.90 25.06
N LEU A 282 6.86 -14.97 24.47
CA LEU A 282 7.37 -13.75 23.83
C LEU A 282 7.96 -12.76 24.85
N CYS A 283 7.41 -12.75 26.07
CA CYS A 283 7.79 -11.83 27.14
C CYS A 283 8.95 -12.32 28.02
N PHE A 284 9.06 -13.63 28.19
CA PHE A 284 9.96 -14.28 29.16
C PHE A 284 10.99 -15.21 28.50
N GLY A 285 10.97 -15.30 27.16
CA GLY A 285 11.81 -16.21 26.39
C GLY A 285 11.43 -17.67 26.61
N THR A 286 12.01 -18.58 25.82
CA THR A 286 12.00 -20.00 26.18
C THR A 286 12.74 -20.14 27.50
N ALA A 287 12.04 -20.54 28.57
CA ALA A 287 12.68 -20.87 29.83
C ALA A 287 13.80 -21.88 29.54
N ASN A 288 15.05 -21.47 29.76
CA ASN A 288 16.15 -22.42 29.81
C ASN A 288 15.89 -23.24 31.07
N ALA A 289 15.34 -24.45 30.90
CA ALA A 289 14.94 -25.33 32.00
C ALA A 289 16.09 -25.67 32.98
N ALA A 290 17.32 -25.28 32.64
CA ALA A 290 18.53 -25.51 33.44
C ALA A 290 18.88 -24.40 34.45
N THR A 291 18.39 -23.16 34.32
CA THR A 291 18.91 -22.04 35.17
C THR A 291 17.86 -21.16 35.85
N GLY A 292 16.56 -21.32 35.56
CA GLY A 292 15.49 -20.60 36.26
C GLY A 292 15.55 -19.06 36.16
N THR A 293 16.41 -18.51 35.29
CA THR A 293 16.55 -17.07 35.09
C THR A 293 15.61 -16.61 33.98
N ILE A 294 14.68 -15.71 34.32
CA ILE A 294 13.71 -15.17 33.38
C ILE A 294 14.22 -13.81 32.88
N ASN A 295 14.61 -13.73 31.60
CA ASN A 295 15.04 -12.48 30.99
C ASN A 295 13.80 -11.69 30.54
N SER A 296 13.28 -10.80 31.39
CA SER A 296 12.22 -9.87 30.99
C SER A 296 12.78 -8.82 30.05
N SER A 297 12.31 -8.78 28.79
CA SER A 297 12.57 -7.64 27.91
C SER A 297 11.79 -6.42 28.41
N ALA A 298 12.42 -5.24 28.49
CA ALA A 298 11.73 -3.99 28.84
C ALA A 298 10.56 -3.66 27.89
N ASP A 299 10.60 -4.19 26.66
CA ASP A 299 9.56 -4.03 25.65
C ASP A 299 8.31 -4.91 25.91
N CYS A 300 8.41 -5.92 26.78
CA CYS A 300 7.30 -6.82 27.08
C CYS A 300 6.14 -6.07 27.76
N ASN A 301 6.42 -5.20 28.74
CA ASN A 301 5.37 -4.48 29.46
C ASN A 301 4.58 -3.56 28.51
N VAL A 302 5.27 -2.88 27.59
CA VAL A 302 4.65 -2.02 26.58
C VAL A 302 3.82 -2.85 25.60
N TYR A 303 4.35 -4.00 25.15
CA TYR A 303 3.63 -4.91 24.26
C TYR A 303 2.36 -5.48 24.92
N MET A 304 2.45 -5.95 26.17
CA MET A 304 1.32 -6.51 26.92
C MET A 304 0.26 -5.47 27.22
N LEU A 305 0.64 -4.25 27.59
CA LEU A 305 -0.29 -3.14 27.77
C LEU A 305 -1.01 -2.83 26.45
N THR A 306 -0.26 -2.66 25.37
CA THR A 306 -0.83 -2.37 24.04
C THR A 306 -1.76 -3.50 23.57
N PHE A 307 -1.37 -4.76 23.76
CA PHE A 307 -2.20 -5.92 23.41
C PHE A 307 -3.47 -5.97 24.26
N SER A 308 -3.38 -5.73 25.57
CA SER A 308 -4.54 -5.72 26.46
C SER A 308 -5.55 -4.62 26.13
N GLU A 309 -5.07 -3.41 25.76
CA GLU A 309 -5.92 -2.32 25.29
C GLU A 309 -6.59 -2.67 23.96
N LEU A 310 -5.87 -3.32 23.04
CA LEU A 310 -6.44 -3.79 21.78
C LEU A 310 -7.53 -4.84 22.02
N VAL A 311 -7.31 -5.82 22.90
CA VAL A 311 -8.34 -6.81 23.24
C VAL A 311 -9.56 -6.12 23.85
N ARG A 312 -9.37 -5.20 24.81
CA ARG A 312 -10.47 -4.46 25.45
C ARG A 312 -11.27 -3.59 24.47
N LYS A 313 -10.59 -2.96 23.51
CA LYS A 313 -11.23 -2.09 22.51
C LYS A 313 -11.93 -2.86 21.40
N ARG A 314 -11.51 -4.10 21.12
CA ARG A 314 -11.90 -4.85 19.91
C ARG A 314 -12.76 -6.07 20.18
N CYS A 315 -12.73 -6.61 21.40
CA CYS A 315 -13.68 -7.61 21.85
C CYS A 315 -14.89 -6.95 22.47
N ILE A 316 -16.08 -7.51 22.23
CA ILE A 316 -17.26 -7.10 22.99
C ILE A 316 -16.97 -7.36 24.47
N THR A 317 -17.04 -6.32 25.29
CA THR A 317 -16.91 -6.43 26.74
C THR A 317 -18.04 -7.32 27.27
N ARG A 318 -17.70 -8.33 28.06
CA ARG A 318 -18.69 -9.03 28.90
C ARG A 318 -19.31 -8.06 29.90
#